data_AF-A0AAD4EBA6-F1
#
_entry.id   AF-A0AAD4EBA6-F1
#
_cell.length_a   1.000
_cell.length_b   1.000
_cell.length_c   1.000
_cell.angle_alpha   90.00
_cell.angle_beta   90.00
_cell.angle_gamma   90.00
#
_symmetry.space_group_name_H-M   'P 1'
#
loop_
_entity.id
_entity.type
_entity.pdbx_description
1 polymer ?
#
loop_
_entity_poly.entity_id
_entity_poly.type
_entity_poly.pdbx_seq_one_letter_code
_entity_poly.pdbx_strand_id
1 'polypeptide(L)'
;FESSWTPTMSAALLSAITDDTNIKQGLFPSPGANPRTGGKTKAAYHWAICVTLFENHPDYHTPFSHAITPKQKDTWANKIKNQIKRMSEITCKYMDEMGETGAGI
;
A
#
# COMPACT_ATOMS: atom_id res chain seq x y z
N PHE A 1 -2.54 -5.52 18.81
CA PHE A 1 -3.33 -5.90 17.63
C PHE A 1 -2.37 -6.26 16.50
N GLU A 2 -1.95 -7.51 16.48
CA GLU A 2 -1.23 -8.12 15.36
C GLU A 2 -2.21 -8.11 14.17
N SER A 3 -2.06 -7.12 13.29
CA SER A 3 -2.99 -6.92 12.17
C SER A 3 -2.67 -7.98 11.12
N SER A 4 -3.30 -9.14 11.23
CA SER A 4 -3.27 -10.19 10.22
C SER A 4 -3.99 -9.68 8.98
N TRP A 5 -3.27 -8.97 8.11
CA TRP A 5 -3.72 -8.62 6.77
C TRP A 5 -4.09 -9.90 6.05
N THR A 6 -5.37 -10.05 5.72
CA THR A 6 -5.83 -11.21 4.97
C THR A 6 -5.37 -11.13 3.51
N PRO A 7 -5.27 -12.27 2.80
CA PRO A 7 -4.97 -12.27 1.37
C PRO A 7 -5.95 -11.39 0.59
N THR A 8 -7.23 -11.40 0.97
CA THR A 8 -8.29 -10.57 0.37
C THR A 8 -8.03 -9.08 0.52
N MET A 9 -7.61 -8.62 1.72
CA MET A 9 -7.26 -7.22 1.93
C MET A 9 -5.99 -6.82 1.16
N SER A 10 -5.02 -7.73 1.04
CA SER A 10 -3.80 -7.49 0.27
C SER A 10 -4.08 -7.41 -1.23
N ALA A 11 -5.01 -8.23 -1.74
CA ALA A 11 -5.49 -8.16 -3.11
C ALA A 11 -6.28 -6.85 -3.37
N ALA A 12 -7.17 -6.45 -2.46
CA ALA A 12 -7.88 -5.18 -2.53
C ALA A 12 -6.91 -3.98 -2.51
N LEU A 13 -5.83 -4.07 -1.71
CA LEU A 13 -4.76 -3.08 -1.67
C LEU A 13 -4.05 -2.95 -3.02
N LEU A 14 -3.67 -4.08 -3.63
CA LEU A 14 -3.06 -4.09 -4.97
C LEU A 14 -4.01 -3.54 -6.03
N SER A 15 -5.29 -3.90 -5.95
CA SER A 15 -6.32 -3.38 -6.85
C SER A 15 -6.43 -1.86 -6.72
N ALA A 16 -6.51 -1.32 -5.50
CA ALA A 16 -6.59 0.13 -5.27
C ALA A 16 -5.36 0.89 -5.78
N ILE A 17 -4.17 0.29 -5.67
CA ILE A 17 -2.93 0.88 -6.22
C ILE A 17 -2.90 0.83 -7.75
N THR A 18 -3.42 -0.25 -8.34
CA THR A 18 -3.32 -0.49 -9.79
C THR A 18 -4.41 0.21 -10.58
N ASP A 19 -5.61 0.29 -10.03
CA ASP A 19 -6.79 0.92 -10.64
C ASP A 19 -6.62 2.44 -10.76
N ASP A 20 -6.12 3.08 -9.70
CA ASP A 20 -5.82 4.51 -9.74
C ASP A 20 -4.41 4.76 -10.31
N THR A 21 -4.39 5.13 -11.59
CA THR A 21 -3.14 5.42 -12.32
C THR A 21 -2.33 6.55 -11.67
N ASN A 22 -2.97 7.50 -10.98
CA ASN A 22 -2.27 8.57 -10.26
C ASN A 22 -1.60 8.04 -8.98
N ILE A 23 -2.28 7.14 -8.25
CA ILE A 23 -1.71 6.47 -7.08
C ILE A 23 -0.53 5.59 -7.51
N LYS A 24 -0.69 4.82 -8.60
CA LYS A 24 0.38 4.01 -9.17
C LYS A 24 1.61 4.84 -9.50
N GLN A 25 1.46 5.92 -10.26
CA GLN A 25 2.57 6.81 -10.64
C GLN A 25 3.15 7.56 -9.44
N GLY A 26 2.33 7.93 -8.45
CA GLY A 26 2.77 8.61 -7.23
C GLY A 26 3.56 7.71 -6.28
N LEU A 27 3.23 6.42 -6.21
CA LEU A 27 3.88 5.45 -5.31
C LEU A 27 5.02 4.69 -5.98
N PHE A 28 4.84 4.32 -7.24
CA PHE A 28 5.76 3.53 -8.07
C PHE A 28 6.00 4.26 -9.40
N PRO A 29 6.71 5.40 -9.39
CA PRO A 29 7.06 6.09 -10.62
C PRO A 29 7.94 5.18 -11.49
N SER A 30 7.74 5.22 -12.81
CA SER A 30 8.62 4.50 -13.73
C SER A 30 10.05 5.04 -13.66
N PRO A 31 11.08 4.18 -13.82
CA PRO A 31 12.47 4.62 -13.88
C PRO A 31 12.65 5.70 -14.96
N GLY A 32 13.22 6.85 -14.60
CA GLY A 32 13.43 7.98 -15.51
C GLY A 32 12.23 8.94 -15.68
N ALA A 33 11.06 8.61 -15.12
CA ALA A 33 9.94 9.54 -15.09
C ALA A 33 10.13 10.53 -13.94
N ASN A 34 10.14 11.83 -14.24
CA ASN A 34 10.07 12.86 -13.20
C ASN A 34 8.66 12.80 -12.60
N PRO A 35 8.48 12.38 -11.33
CA PRO A 35 7.15 12.15 -10.78
C PRO A 35 6.37 13.46 -10.81
N ARG A 36 5.37 13.57 -11.69
CA ARG A 36 4.45 14.70 -11.71
C ARG A 36 3.45 14.51 -10.59
N THR A 37 3.94 14.61 -9.36
CA THR A 37 3.18 14.37 -8.15
C THR A 37 2.16 15.50 -7.88
N GLY A 38 2.06 16.50 -8.76
CA GLY A 38 1.10 17.61 -8.64
C GLY A 38 1.20 18.35 -7.30
N GLY A 39 2.35 18.31 -6.63
CA GLY A 39 2.55 18.84 -5.27
C GLY A 39 1.99 17.98 -4.12
N LYS A 40 1.39 16.82 -4.39
CA LYS A 40 0.92 15.88 -3.35
C LYS A 40 2.10 15.13 -2.75
N THR A 41 2.09 14.93 -1.45
CA THR A 41 3.11 14.12 -0.77
C THR A 41 2.80 12.63 -0.90
N LYS A 42 3.81 11.77 -0.76
CA LYS A 42 3.62 10.31 -0.72
C LYS A 42 2.59 9.88 0.35
N ALA A 43 2.53 10.64 1.45
CA ALA A 43 1.52 10.45 2.51
C ALA A 43 0.08 10.68 2.03
N ALA A 44 -0.15 11.65 1.13
CA ALA A 44 -1.46 11.91 0.56
C ALA A 44 -1.95 10.73 -0.31
N TYR A 45 -1.06 10.07 -1.05
CA TYR A 45 -1.41 8.86 -1.81
C TYR A 45 -1.70 7.67 -0.89
N HIS A 46 -0.90 7.47 0.17
CA HIS A 46 -1.22 6.44 1.16
C HIS A 46 -2.57 6.69 1.85
N TRP A 47 -2.90 7.97 2.12
CA TRP A 47 -4.21 8.32 2.65
C TRP A 47 -5.35 8.06 1.66
N ALA A 48 -5.16 8.37 0.37
CA ALA A 48 -6.15 8.06 -0.66
C ALA A 48 -6.47 6.55 -0.70
N ILE A 49 -5.44 5.70 -0.62
CA ILE A 49 -5.62 4.25 -0.51
C ILE A 49 -6.40 3.88 0.76
N CYS A 50 -6.09 4.50 1.90
CA CYS A 50 -6.85 4.25 3.14
C CYS A 50 -8.33 4.53 2.96
N VAL A 51 -8.68 5.65 2.30
CA VAL A 51 -10.09 5.98 2.04
C VAL A 51 -10.72 4.90 1.17
N THR A 52 -10.13 4.56 0.03
CA THR A 52 -10.68 3.53 -0.87
C THR A 52 -10.85 2.16 -0.20
N LEU A 53 -9.90 1.74 0.65
CA LEU A 53 -9.98 0.44 1.33
C LEU A 53 -10.89 0.43 2.54
N PHE A 54 -10.83 1.45 3.40
CA PHE A 54 -11.47 1.42 4.71
C PHE A 54 -12.83 2.11 4.73
N GLU A 55 -13.15 2.97 3.77
CA GLU A 55 -14.46 3.64 3.68
C GLU A 55 -15.61 2.63 3.51
N ASN A 56 -15.40 1.54 2.77
CA ASN A 56 -16.42 0.51 2.56
C ASN A 56 -16.17 -0.79 3.34
N HIS A 57 -15.22 -0.81 4.28
CA HIS A 57 -14.86 -2.04 4.97
C HIS A 57 -15.76 -2.29 6.20
N PRO A 58 -16.42 -3.46 6.32
CA PRO A 58 -17.36 -3.72 7.41
C PRO A 58 -16.75 -3.55 8.81
N ASP A 59 -15.55 -4.08 9.05
CA ASP A 59 -14.88 -3.98 10.36
C ASP A 59 -14.10 -2.68 10.60
N TYR A 60 -13.56 -2.07 9.54
CA TYR A 60 -12.62 -0.95 9.65
C TYR A 60 -13.26 0.41 9.36
N HIS A 61 -14.47 0.46 8.81
CA HIS A 61 -15.18 1.71 8.55
C HIS A 61 -15.41 2.53 9.83
N THR A 62 -15.94 1.90 10.90
CA THR A 62 -16.19 2.57 12.18
C THR A 62 -14.92 3.18 12.81
N PRO A 63 -13.82 2.44 13.02
CA PRO A 63 -12.59 3.02 13.56
C PRO A 63 -11.90 3.99 12.60
N PHE A 64 -12.10 3.86 11.28
CA PHE A 64 -11.58 4.79 10.29
C PHE A 64 -12.34 6.12 10.29
N SER A 65 -13.68 6.09 10.41
CA SER A 65 -14.51 7.30 10.50
C SER A 65 -14.17 8.16 11.73
N HIS A 66 -13.65 7.55 12.81
CA HIS A 66 -13.17 8.28 13.99
C HIS A 66 -11.77 8.88 13.82
N ALA A 67 -11.07 8.59 12.73
CA ALA A 67 -9.71 9.08 12.46
C ALA A 67 -9.73 10.47 11.79
N ILE A 68 -10.16 11.47 12.55
CA ILE A 68 -10.34 12.84 12.04
C ILE A 68 -9.05 13.66 12.19
N THR A 69 -8.24 13.36 13.21
CA THR A 69 -7.03 14.13 13.52
C THR A 69 -5.86 13.77 12.58
N PRO A 70 -4.96 14.73 12.25
CA PRO A 70 -3.80 14.47 11.40
C PRO A 70 -2.96 13.27 11.87
N LYS A 71 -2.72 13.17 13.18
CA LYS A 71 -1.95 12.06 13.77
C LYS A 71 -2.61 10.69 13.57
N GLN A 72 -3.94 10.62 13.67
CA GLN A 72 -4.66 9.39 13.38
C GLN A 72 -4.59 9.06 11.88
N LYS A 73 -4.73 10.06 11.01
CA LYS A 73 -4.60 9.87 9.55
C LYS A 73 -3.22 9.33 9.17
N ASP A 74 -2.16 9.89 9.75
CA ASP A 74 -0.80 9.38 9.61
C ASP A 74 -0.64 7.94 10.11
N THR A 75 -1.31 7.59 11.21
CA THR A 75 -1.28 6.20 11.73
C THR A 75 -1.87 5.22 10.71
N TRP A 76 -3.00 5.57 10.09
CA TRP A 76 -3.62 4.75 9.04
C TRP A 76 -2.77 4.70 7.77
N ALA A 77 -2.24 5.84 7.31
CA ALA A 77 -1.34 5.89 6.16
C ALA A 77 -0.07 5.04 6.39
N ASN A 78 0.47 5.04 7.62
CA ASN A 78 1.60 4.21 7.98
C ASN A 78 1.26 2.70 7.98
N LYS A 79 0.03 2.30 8.32
CA LYS A 79 -0.39 0.89 8.18
C LYS A 79 -0.31 0.42 6.73
N ILE A 80 -0.81 1.23 5.80
CA ILE A 80 -0.72 0.94 4.35
C ILE A 80 0.75 0.87 3.90
N LYS A 81 1.54 1.88 4.26
CA LYS A 81 2.97 1.93 3.93
C LYS A 81 3.71 0.67 4.43
N ASN A 82 3.46 0.26 5.68
CA ASN A 82 4.11 -0.91 6.27
C ASN A 82 3.64 -2.21 5.60
N GLN A 83 2.38 -2.30 5.18
CA GLN A 83 1.89 -3.47 4.45
C GLN A 83 2.51 -3.57 3.05
N ILE A 84 2.57 -2.47 2.30
CA ILE A 84 3.25 -2.44 1.00
C ILE A 84 4.71 -2.85 1.15
N LYS A 85 5.39 -2.33 2.18
CA LYS A 85 6.77 -2.71 2.48
C LYS A 85 6.90 -4.21 2.77
N ARG A 86 6.05 -4.76 3.64
CA ARG A 86 6.04 -6.20 3.97
C ARG A 86 5.81 -7.06 2.73
N MET A 87 4.85 -6.69 1.88
CA MET A 87 4.60 -7.40 0.63
C MET A 87 5.82 -7.38 -0.29
N SER A 88 6.45 -6.21 -0.46
CA SER A 88 7.68 -6.09 -1.25
C SER A 88 8.83 -6.93 -0.70
N GLU A 89 9.00 -6.98 0.63
CA GLU A 89 10.03 -7.80 1.28
C GLU A 89 9.76 -9.29 1.08
N ILE A 90 8.51 -9.74 1.22
CA ILE A 90 8.11 -11.13 0.97
C ILE A 90 8.37 -11.49 -0.50
N THR A 91 7.95 -10.66 -1.45
CA THR A 91 8.21 -10.88 -2.87
C THR A 91 9.71 -10.91 -3.18
N CYS A 92 10.51 -10.03 -2.58
CA CYS A 92 11.95 -10.01 -2.78
C CYS A 92 12.62 -11.29 -2.24
N LYS A 93 12.21 -11.78 -1.08
CA LYS A 93 12.70 -13.05 -0.53
C LYS A 93 12.36 -14.23 -1.43
N TYR A 94 11.11 -14.33 -1.88
CA TYR A 94 10.73 -15.38 -2.82
C TYR A 94 11.50 -15.31 -4.15
N MET A 95 11.81 -14.12 -4.64
CA MET A 95 12.63 -13.95 -5.85
C MET A 95 14.10 -14.35 -5.62
N ASP A 96 14.64 -14.08 -4.43
CA ASP A 96 15.99 -14.50 -4.04
C ASP A 96 16.08 -16.04 -3.92
N GLU A 97 15.12 -16.65 -3.21
CA GLU A 97 15.00 -18.11 -3.05
C GLU A 97 14.76 -18.84 -4.40
N MET A 98 13.95 -18.27 -5.30
CA MET A 98 13.76 -18.82 -6.66
C MET A 98 14.96 -18.54 -7.56
N GLY A 99 15.67 -17.43 -7.38
CA GLY A 99 16.90 -17.10 -8.10
C GLY A 99 18.04 -18.05 -7.78
N GLU A 100 18.17 -18.47 -6.52
CA GLU A 100 19.11 -19.52 -6.10
C GLU A 100 18.74 -20.90 -6.69
N THR A 101 17.46 -21.16 -6.92
CA THR A 101 16.99 -22.39 -7.60
C THR A 101 17.27 -22.37 -9.12
N GLY A 102 17.64 -21.22 -9.68
CA GLY A 102 18.04 -21.06 -11.09
C GLY A 102 19.54 -21.25 -11.37
N ALA A 103 20.37 -21.49 -10.35
CA ALA A 103 21.83 -21.65 -10.48
C ALA A 103 22.28 -23.12 -10.64
N GLY A 104 21.38 -24.02 -11.06
CA GLY A 104 21.73 -25.42 -11.25
C GLY A 104 20.73 -26.20 -12.08
N ILE A 105 20.78 -26.02 -13.41
CA ILE A 105 20.82 -27.09 -14.43
C ILE A 105 21.69 -26.60 -15.59
#